data_AF-A0A4S8L605-F1
#
_entry.id   AF-A0A4S8L605-F1
#
_cell.length_a   1.000
_cell.length_b   1.000
_cell.length_c   1.000
_cell.angle_alpha   90.00
_cell.angle_beta   90.00
_cell.angle_gamma   90.00
#
_symmetry.space_group_name_H-M   'P 1'
#
loop_
_entity.id
_entity.type
_entity.pdbx_description
1 polymer ?
#
loop_
_entity_poly.entity_id
_entity_poly.type
_entity_poly.pdbx_seq_one_letter_code
_entity_poly.pdbx_strand_id
1 'polypeptide(L)' 'RLTKSHMSVYLAERTARCLEDYGIEADTLGFTMDNASNNNTMIQEIQNLLPLHSMSGPVTQVRCLGHVLEYGHHPQQGP' A
#
# COMPACT_ATOMS: atom_id res chain seq x y z
N ARG A 1 -23.12 1.37 -1.24
CA ARG A 1 -22.28 1.38 -0.02
C ARG A 1 -20.85 1.05 -0.43
N LEU A 2 -19.88 1.96 -0.25
CA LEU A 2 -18.47 1.65 -0.49
C LEU A 2 -17.99 0.62 0.53
N THR A 3 -17.38 -0.48 0.09
CA THR A 3 -16.78 -1.48 0.97
C THR A 3 -15.29 -1.19 1.16
N LYS A 4 -14.68 -1.70 2.24
CA LYS A 4 -13.24 -1.56 2.47
C LYS A 4 -12.42 -2.13 1.31
N SER A 5 -12.84 -3.26 0.76
CA SER A 5 -12.23 -3.87 -0.45
C SER A 5 -12.32 -2.94 -1.66
N HIS A 6 -13.50 -2.36 -1.93
CA HIS A 6 -13.65 -1.41 -3.03
C HIS A 6 -12.76 -0.16 -2.86
N MET A 7 -12.49 0.26 -1.63
CA MET A 7 -11.58 1.37 -1.35
C MET A 7 -10.12 0.99 -1.61
N SER A 8 -9.66 -0.19 -1.17
CA SER A 8 -8.29 -0.67 -1.42
C SER A 8 -7.99 -0.84 -2.91
N VAL A 9 -8.93 -1.43 -3.67
CA VAL A 9 -8.81 -1.60 -5.13
C VAL A 9 -8.76 -0.24 -5.82
N TYR A 10 -9.69 0.66 -5.48
CA TYR A 10 -9.70 2.00 -6.03
C TYR A 10 -8.40 2.76 -5.74
N LEU A 11 -7.86 2.63 -4.53
CA LEU A 11 -6.61 3.27 -4.16
C LEU A 11 -5.43 2.71 -4.95
N ALA A 12 -5.36 1.39 -5.13
CA ALA A 12 -4.34 0.75 -5.96
C ALA A 12 -4.38 1.25 -7.40
N GLU A 13 -5.57 1.35 -8.02
CA GLU A 13 -5.73 1.91 -9.36
C GLU A 13 -5.27 3.37 -9.46
N ARG A 14 -5.64 4.21 -8.48
CA ARG A 14 -5.24 5.62 -8.48
C ARG A 14 -3.73 5.77 -8.31
N THR A 15 -3.12 4.95 -7.45
CA THR A 15 -1.67 4.98 -7.24
C THR A 15 -0.92 4.49 -8.48
N ALA A 16 -1.36 3.39 -9.11
CA ALA A 16 -0.75 2.90 -10.34
C ALA A 16 -0.79 3.96 -11.46
N ARG A 17 -1.96 4.58 -11.69
CA ARG A 17 -2.10 5.68 -12.65
C ARG A 17 -1.19 6.86 -12.35
N CYS A 18 -1.07 7.24 -11.08
CA CYS A 18 -0.17 8.31 -10.66
C CYS A 18 1.28 7.98 -11.06
N LEU A 19 1.74 6.75 -10.80
CA LEU A 19 3.10 6.33 -11.16
C LEU A 19 3.32 6.33 -12.69
N GLU A 20 2.33 5.86 -13.45
CA GLU A 20 2.34 5.93 -14.93
C GLU A 20 2.39 7.38 -15.44
N ASP A 21 1.59 8.28 -14.86
CA ASP A 21 1.56 9.70 -15.24
C ASP A 21 2.93 10.38 -15.03
N TYR A 22 3.73 9.89 -14.07
CA TYR A 22 5.11 10.33 -13.82
C TYR A 22 6.17 9.49 -14.55
N GLY A 23 5.80 8.40 -15.22
CA GLY A 23 6.71 7.50 -15.93
C GLY A 23 7.68 6.75 -15.01
N ILE A 24 7.27 6.45 -13.77
CA ILE A 24 8.09 5.79 -12.75
C ILE A 24 7.50 4.46 -12.26
N GLU A 25 6.45 3.96 -12.90
CA GLU A 25 5.78 2.70 -12.56
C GLU A 25 6.74 1.51 -12.55
N ALA A 26 7.74 1.54 -13.44
CA ALA A 26 8.85 0.60 -13.57
C ALA A 26 9.88 0.67 -12.44
N ASP A 27 10.13 1.89 -11.93
CA ASP A 27 11.26 2.21 -11.06
C ASP A 27 10.86 2.24 -9.56
N THR A 28 9.72 1.65 -9.23
CA THR A 28 9.24 1.55 -7.86
C THR A 28 9.84 0.35 -7.13
N LEU A 29 10.55 0.63 -6.03
CA LEU A 29 11.16 -0.39 -5.18
C LEU A 29 10.19 -1.00 -4.16
N GLY A 30 9.22 -0.21 -3.69
CA GLY A 30 8.26 -0.59 -2.64
C GLY A 30 7.51 0.62 -2.09
N PHE A 31 6.58 0.37 -1.17
CA PHE A 31 5.72 1.41 -0.59
C PHE A 31 5.85 1.45 0.93
N THR A 32 6.10 2.64 1.47
CA THR A 32 6.01 2.91 2.91
C THR A 32 4.62 3.44 3.25
N MET A 33 3.89 2.73 4.12
CA MET A 33 2.52 3.12 4.49
C MET A 33 2.25 2.88 5.98
N ASP A 34 1.16 3.44 6.50
CA ASP A 34 0.73 3.17 7.87
C ASP A 34 0.32 1.69 8.09
N ASN A 35 -0.04 1.37 9.34
CA ASN A 35 -0.36 0.00 9.75
C ASN A 35 -1.79 -0.44 9.40
N ALA A 36 -2.60 0.40 8.74
CA ALA A 36 -3.98 0.06 8.41
C ALA A 36 -4.04 -1.17 7.48
N SER A 37 -5.02 -2.04 7.70
CA SER A 37 -5.13 -3.34 7.01
C SER A 37 -5.55 -3.22 5.54
N ASN A 38 -6.21 -2.12 5.17
CA ASN A 38 -6.53 -1.76 3.79
C ASN A 38 -5.27 -1.61 2.91
N ASN A 39 -4.14 -1.20 3.49
CA ASN A 39 -2.86 -1.07 2.79
C ASN A 39 -2.29 -2.43 2.37
N ASN A 40 -2.58 -3.49 3.13
CA ASN A 40 -2.15 -4.84 2.76
C ASN A 40 -2.87 -5.29 1.48
N THR A 41 -4.19 -5.09 1.42
CA THR A 41 -4.98 -5.38 0.22
C THR A 41 -4.59 -4.50 -0.95
N MET A 42 -4.38 -3.19 -0.72
CA MET A 42 -3.94 -2.27 -1.78
C MET A 42 -2.65 -2.75 -2.46
N ILE A 43 -1.67 -3.24 -1.69
CA ILE A 43 -0.39 -3.71 -2.25
C ILE A 43 -0.53 -5.00 -3.03
N GLN A 44 -1.42 -5.90 -2.61
CA GLN A 44 -1.73 -7.09 -3.40
C GLN A 44 -2.32 -6.71 -4.77
N GLU A 45 -3.19 -5.70 -4.80
CA GLU A 45 -3.76 -5.21 -6.06
C GLU A 45 -2.72 -4.47 -6.90
N ILE A 46 -1.88 -3.62 -6.30
CA ILE A 46 -0.91 -2.81 -7.06
C ILE A 46 0.14 -3.66 -7.77
N GLN A 47 0.52 -4.79 -7.17
CA GLN A 47 1.45 -5.75 -7.79
C GLN A 47 0.90 -6.29 -9.12
N ASN A 48 -0.43 -6.39 -9.26
CA ASN A 48 -1.08 -6.83 -10.50
C ASN A 48 -1.23 -5.70 -11.53
N LEU A 49 -1.07 -4.44 -11.13
CA LEU A 49 -1.26 -3.27 -11.98
C LEU A 49 0.07 -2.72 -12.53
N LEU A 50 1.16 -2.87 -11.79
CA LEU A 50 2.47 -2.37 -12.20
C LEU A 50 3.19 -3.34 -13.15
N PRO A 51 4.18 -2.86 -13.94
CA PRO A 51 4.97 -3.73 -14.80
C PRO A 51 5.67 -4.85 -14.01
N LEU A 52 5.91 -5.99 -14.67
CA LEU A 52 6.53 -7.17 -14.05
C LEU A 52 7.91 -6.91 -13.42
N HIS A 53 8.63 -5.91 -13.90
CA HIS A 53 9.95 -5.53 -13.39
C HIS A 53 9.89 -4.54 -12.21
N SER A 54 8.71 -3.99 -11.89
CA SER A 54 8.50 -3.28 -10.64
C SER A 54 8.73 -4.25 -9.48
N MET A 55 9.44 -3.79 -8.46
CA MET A 55 9.65 -4.59 -7.24
C MET A 55 8.51 -4.43 -6.24
N SER A 56 7.49 -3.63 -6.56
CA SER A 56 6.36 -3.31 -5.70
C SER A 56 5.46 -4.53 -5.44
N GLY A 57 5.34 -4.92 -4.18
CA GLY A 57 4.46 -5.99 -3.76
C GLY A 57 4.54 -6.23 -2.26
N PRO A 58 3.87 -7.27 -1.73
CA PRO A 58 3.81 -7.53 -0.29
C PRO A 58 5.19 -7.69 0.38
N VAL A 59 6.18 -8.21 -0.35
CA VAL A 59 7.56 -8.41 0.14
C VAL A 59 8.31 -7.08 0.32
N THR A 60 7.97 -6.05 -0.45
CA THR A 60 8.60 -4.72 -0.42
C THR A 60 7.71 -3.67 0.25
N GLN A 61 6.63 -4.09 0.89
CA GLN A 61 5.79 -3.23 1.72
C GLN A 61 6.52 -2.90 3.03
N VAL A 62 6.76 -1.61 3.26
CA VAL A 62 7.38 -1.10 4.48
C VAL A 62 6.32 -0.47 5.37
N ARG A 63 6.33 -0.80 6.66
CA ARG A 63 5.49 -0.11 7.66
C ARG A 63 6.11 1.21 8.06
N CYS A 64 5.30 2.25 8.18
CA CYS A 64 5.72 3.55 8.67
C CYS A 64 6.29 3.43 10.09
N LEU A 65 7.56 3.77 10.26
CA LEU A 65 8.25 3.69 11.56
C LEU A 65 7.53 4.49 12.65
N GLY A 66 7.04 5.70 12.32
CA GLY A 66 6.29 6.53 13.27
C GLY A 66 5.08 5.80 13.85
N HIS A 67 4.31 5.13 12.99
CA HIS A 67 3.17 4.33 13.46
C HIS A 67 3.62 3.12 14.28
N VAL A 68 4.70 2.43 13.90
CA VAL A 68 5.22 1.29 14.69
C VAL A 68 5.63 1.74 16.10
N LEU A 69 6.29 2.89 16.23
CA LEU A 69 6.73 3.43 17.52
C LEU A 69 5.56 3.96 18.35
N GLU A 70 4.60 4.64 17.74
CA GLU A 70 3.40 5.13 18.43
C GLU A 70 2.50 3.99 18.92
N TYR A 71 2.43 2.88 18.18
CA TYR A 71 1.79 1.64 18.64
C TYR A 71 2.48 1.01 19.86
N GLY A 72 3.75 1.34 20.14
CA GLY A 72 4.43 0.95 21.38
C GLY A 72 3.96 1.73 22.62
N HIS A 73 3.30 2.89 22.42
CA HIS A 73 2.81 3.76 23.49
C HIS A 73 1.30 3.67 23.73
N HIS A 74 0.54 3.04 22.84
CA HIS A 74 -0.89 2.77 23.02
C HIS A 74 -1.18 1.27 22.86
N PRO A 75 -1.54 0.54 23.95
CA PRO A 75 -2.03 -0.82 23.80
C PRO A 75 -3.27 -0.77 22.91
N GLN A 76 -3.29 -1.59 21.86
CA GLN A 76 -4.46 -1.71 21.01
C GLN A 76 -5.66 -2.08 21.87
N GLN A 77 -6.66 -1.19 21.94
CA GLN A 77 -8.02 -1.65 22.12
C GLN A 77 -8.34 -2.45 20.86
N GLY A 78 -8.26 -3.77 21.00
CA GLY A 78 -8.77 -4.69 20.01
C GLY A 78 -10.29 -4.54 19.83
N PRO A 79 -10.91 -5.30 18.91
CA PRO A 79 -12.36 -5.37 18.83
C PRO A 79 -12.98 -5.82 20.17
#